data_AF-A0A1I3RQN3-F1
#
_entry.id   AF-A0A1I3RQN3-F1
#
_cell.length_a   1.000
_cell.length_b   1.000
_cell.length_c   1.000
_cell.angle_alpha   90.00
_cell.angle_beta   90.00
_cell.angle_gamma   90.00
#
_symmetry.space_group_name_H-M   'P 1'
#
loop_
_entity.id
_entity.type
_entity.pdbx_description
1 polymer ?
#
loop_
_entity_poly.entity_id
_entity_poly.type
_entity_poly.pdbx_seq_one_letter_code
_entity_poly.pdbx_strand_id
1 'polypeptide(L)' 'MAKSGARKRLEKNVRQGGLDPRTLRGSWNGVKPATRVKPDKRKIAYPKNDDDRGFKPDAA' A
#
# COMPACT_ATOMS: atom_id res chain seq x y z
N MET A 1 4.63 -30.54 1.31
CA MET A 1 3.99 -29.20 1.29
C MET A 1 2.57 -29.30 0.77
N ALA A 2 1.58 -28.81 1.53
CA ALA A 2 0.19 -28.81 1.06
C ALA A 2 0.01 -27.75 -0.05
N LYS A 3 -0.57 -28.15 -1.19
CA LYS A 3 -0.98 -27.22 -2.26
C LYS A 3 -2.44 -26.82 -2.05
N SER A 4 -2.76 -25.54 -2.25
CA SER A 4 -4.14 -25.05 -2.22
C SER A 4 -5.01 -25.72 -3.29
N GLY A 5 -6.32 -25.81 -3.05
CA GLY A 5 -7.28 -26.37 -4.02
C GLY A 5 -7.23 -25.65 -5.37
N ALA A 6 -7.08 -24.33 -5.35
CA ALA A 6 -6.93 -23.51 -6.55
C ALA A 6 -5.66 -23.89 -7.36
N ARG A 7 -4.53 -24.15 -6.69
CA ARG A 7 -3.30 -24.56 -7.35
C ARG A 7 -3.44 -25.91 -8.05
N LYS A 8 -4.13 -26.86 -7.42
CA LYS A 8 -4.38 -28.18 -8.01
C LYS A 8 -5.24 -28.10 -9.28
N ARG A 9 -6.28 -27.25 -9.27
CA ARG A 9 -7.15 -27.03 -10.44
C ARG A 9 -6.38 -26.41 -11.62
N LEU A 10 -5.55 -25.41 -11.33
CA LEU A 10 -4.73 -24.76 -12.34
C LEU A 10 -3.71 -25.75 -12.95
N GLU A 11 -3.01 -26.52 -12.12
CA GLU A 11 -2.07 -27.56 -12.60
C GLU A 11 -2.77 -28.61 -13.48
N LYS A 12 -4.01 -29.01 -13.15
CA LYS A 12 -4.81 -29.92 -13.99
C LYS A 12 -5.13 -29.31 -15.36
N ASN A 13 -5.58 -28.05 -15.39
CA ASN A 13 -5.95 -27.38 -16.64
C ASN A 13 -4.73 -27.19 -17.57
N VAL A 14 -3.57 -26.84 -17.01
CA VAL A 14 -2.32 -26.71 -17.78
C VAL A 14 -1.88 -28.07 -18.35
N ARG A 15 -1.98 -29.14 -17.56
CA ARG A 15 -1.65 -30.50 -18.03
C ARG A 15 -2.55 -30.98 -19.18
N GLN A 16 -3.78 -30.47 -19.26
CA GLN A 16 -4.74 -30.80 -20.33
C GLN A 16 -4.53 -29.95 -21.60
N GLY A 17 -3.44 -29.19 -21.69
CA GLY A 17 -3.14 -28.31 -22.82
C GLY A 17 -3.81 -26.92 -22.72
N GLY A 18 -4.43 -26.61 -21.58
CA GLY A 18 -4.96 -25.28 -21.32
C GLY A 18 -3.84 -24.26 -21.11
N LEU A 19 -4.12 -23.01 -21.47
CA LEU A 19 -3.22 -21.88 -21.26
C LEU A 19 -2.96 -21.66 -19.77
N ASP A 20 -1.70 -21.45 -19.37
CA ASP A 20 -1.38 -21.06 -17.99
C ASP A 20 -1.77 -19.58 -17.76
N PRO A 21 -2.78 -19.28 -16.93
CA PRO A 21 -3.22 -17.90 -16.71
C PRO A 21 -2.14 -17.03 -16.04
N ARG A 22 -1.07 -17.62 -15.49
CA ARG A 22 0.05 -16.85 -14.93
C ARG A 22 0.89 -16.16 -15.99
N THR A 23 0.92 -16.66 -17.22
CA THR A 23 1.63 -15.98 -18.32
C THR A 23 0.87 -14.75 -18.80
N LEU A 24 -0.45 -14.76 -18.66
CA LEU A 24 -1.31 -13.60 -18.90
C LEU A 24 -1.29 -12.59 -17.76
N ARG A 25 -0.99 -13.04 -16.54
CA ARG A 25 -0.89 -12.17 -15.38
C ARG A 25 0.38 -11.34 -15.51
N GLY A 26 0.22 -10.08 -15.90
CA GLY A 26 1.31 -9.11 -15.95
C GLY A 26 2.16 -9.13 -14.69
N SER A 27 3.43 -8.78 -14.85
CA SER A 27 4.37 -8.80 -13.74
C SER A 27 4.00 -7.77 -12.68
N TRP A 28 3.95 -8.19 -11.40
CA TRP A 28 3.84 -7.26 -10.27
C TRP A 28 5.16 -6.51 -10.02
N ASN A 29 6.21 -6.72 -10.82
CA ASN A 29 7.57 -6.24 -10.55
C ASN A 29 7.77 -4.71 -10.52
N GLY A 30 6.73 -3.90 -10.70
CA GLY A 30 6.81 -2.42 -10.62
C GLY A 30 6.32 -1.81 -9.30
N VAL A 31 5.44 -2.51 -8.56
CA VAL A 31 4.81 -1.94 -7.37
C VAL A 31 5.41 -2.60 -6.13
N LYS A 32 6.38 -1.93 -5.49
CA LYS A 32 6.78 -2.29 -4.13
C LYS A 32 5.49 -2.32 -3.30
N PRO A 33 5.15 -3.44 -2.63
CA PRO A 33 3.96 -3.49 -1.79
C PRO A 33 4.03 -2.29 -0.85
N ALA A 34 2.95 -1.51 -0.78
CA ALA A 34 2.91 -0.32 0.05
C ALA A 34 3.30 -0.73 1.47
N THR A 35 4.52 -0.37 1.87
CA THR A 35 4.95 -0.58 3.24
C THR A 35 4.11 0.36 4.06
N ARG A 36 3.29 -0.18 4.96
CA ARG A 36 2.49 0.62 5.87
C ARG A 36 3.45 1.31 6.84
N VAL A 37 4.01 2.45 6.44
CA VAL A 37 4.84 3.29 7.30
C VAL A 37 3.91 3.85 8.36
N LYS A 38 4.10 3.47 9.62
CA LYS A 38 3.41 4.14 10.73
C LYS A 38 3.84 5.61 10.71
N PRO A 39 2.92 6.57 10.75
CA PRO A 39 3.29 7.96 10.80
C PRO A 39 4.10 8.21 12.08
N ASP A 40 5.32 8.71 11.92
CA ASP A 40 6.14 9.14 13.05
C ASP A 40 5.58 10.47 13.56
N LYS A 41 5.24 10.54 14.85
CA LYS A 41 4.69 11.75 15.49
C LYS A 41 5.60 12.96 15.31
N ARG A 42 6.92 12.76 15.15
CA ARG A 42 7.89 13.83 14.90
C ARG A 42 7.70 14.52 13.55
N LYS A 43 7.09 13.85 12.56
CA LYS A 43 6.82 14.40 11.22
C LYS A 43 5.45 15.07 11.11
N ILE A 44 4.59 14.89 12.12
CA ILE A 44 3.25 15.49 12.21
C ILE A 44 3.25 16.66 13.20
N ALA A 45 4.38 16.96 13.83
CA ALA A 45 4.53 18.19 14.58
C ALA A 45 4.36 19.34 13.58
N TYR A 46 3.17 19.94 13.56
CA TYR A 46 2.91 21.18 12.85
C TYR A 46 4.04 22.14 13.21
N PRO A 47 4.65 22.84 12.23
CA PRO A 47 5.51 23.96 12.57
C PRO A 47 4.68 24.86 13.48
N LYS A 48 5.15 25.04 14.71
CA LYS A 48 4.60 26.01 15.63
C LYS A 48 4.89 27.34 14.95
N ASN A 49 3.94 27.84 14.17
CA ASN A 49 4.01 29.18 13.63
C ASN A 49 4.05 30.08 14.87
N ASP A 50 5.23 30.63 15.17
CA ASP A 50 5.44 31.68 16.17
C ASP A 50 4.83 33.00 15.67
N ASP A 51 3.59 32.97 15.23
CA ASP A 51 2.80 34.14 14.91
C ASP A 51 1.75 34.36 16.00
N ASP A 52 2.27 34.56 17.22
CA ASP A 52 1.64 35.38 18.27
C ASP A 52 1.63 36.87 17.86
N ARG A 53 1.26 37.16 16.61
CA ARG A 53 1.13 38.50 16.06
C ARG A 53 -0.32 38.77 15.70
N GLY A 54 -1.07 39.23 16.70
CA GLY A 54 -2.25 40.04 16.42
C GLY A 54 -3.54 39.60 17.12
N PHE A 55 -3.58 39.68 18.44
CA PHE A 55 -4.81 40.14 19.08
C PHE A 55 -4.45 41.03 20.27
N LYS A 56 -4.34 42.33 20.03
CA LYS A 56 -4.46 43.32 21.09
C LYS A 56 -5.96 43.48 21.34
N PRO A 57 -6.49 43.23 22.54
CA PRO A 57 -7.84 43.70 22.85
C PRO A 57 -7.79 45.23 22.87
N ASP A 58 -8.61 45.86 22.03
CA ASP A 58 -8.82 47.29 22.10
C ASP A 58 -9.37 47.64 23.49
N ALA A 59 -8.68 48.54 24.17
CA ALA A 59 -9.15 49.12 25.41
C ALA A 59 -10.32 50.05 25.11
N ALA A 60 -11.52 49.66 25.57
CA ALA A 60 -12.67 50.54 25.79
C ALA A 60 -13.53 49.96 26.92
#